data_AF-A0A7W0KC59-F1
#
_entry.id   AF-A0A7W0KC59-F1
#
_cell.length_a   1.000
_cell.length_b   1.000
_cell.length_c   1.000
_cell.angle_alpha   90.00
_cell.angle_beta   90.00
_cell.angle_gamma   90.00
#
_symmetry.space_group_name_H-M   'P 1'
#
loop_
_entity.id
_entity.type
_entity.pdbx_description
1 polymer ?
#
loop_
_entity_poly.entity_id
_entity_poly.type
_entity_poly.pdbx_seq_one_letter_code
_entity_poly.pdbx_strand_id
1 'polypeptide(L)' 'MNVIRKAEQDDDVIRNLVAWADRHAEVRAMLLTSTRAVPDATLDAWSDYDVILVVADIHPF' A
#
# COMPACT_ATOMS: atom_id res chain seq x y z
N MET A 1 -4.56 18.38 11.65
CA MET A 1 -3.58 17.27 11.57
C MET A 1 -2.28 17.87 11.05
N ASN A 2 -1.13 17.62 11.70
CA ASN A 2 0.17 18.18 11.27
C ASN A 2 0.65 17.41 10.02
N VAL A 3 1.17 18.09 9.00
CA VAL A 3 1.64 17.49 7.73
C VAL A 3 2.67 16.39 7.98
N ILE A 4 3.58 16.61 8.93
CA ILE A 4 4.63 15.62 9.27
C ILE A 4 4.04 14.32 9.80
N ARG A 5 2.99 14.38 10.64
CA ARG A 5 2.33 13.17 11.16
C ARG A 5 1.60 12.37 10.09
N LYS A 6 1.08 13.03 9.04
CA LYS A 6 0.37 12.33 7.94
C LYS A 6 1.35 11.54 7.07
N ALA A 7 2.50 12.12 6.73
CA ALA A 7 3.54 11.43 5.99
C ALA A 7 4.10 10.23 6.78
N GLU A 8 4.36 10.41 8.08
CA GLU A 8 4.80 9.30 8.96
C GLU A 8 3.76 8.17 9.02
N GLN A 9 2.47 8.51 9.13
CA GLN A 9 1.40 7.52 9.13
C GLN A 9 1.30 6.78 7.78
N ASP A 10 1.48 7.48 6.66
CA ASP A 10 1.45 6.87 5.34
C ASP A 10 2.61 5.88 5.15
N ASP A 11 3.81 6.26 5.62
CA ASP A 11 4.98 5.38 5.66
C ASP A 11 4.75 4.15 6.55
N ASP A 12 4.02 4.29 7.67
CA ASP A 12 3.68 3.16 8.55
C ASP A 12 2.75 2.15 7.87
N VAL A 13 1.73 2.61 7.13
CA VAL A 13 0.82 1.72 6.41
C VAL A 13 1.56 0.93 5.35
N ILE A 14 2.39 1.60 4.54
CA ILE A 14 3.18 0.93 3.50
C ILE A 14 4.15 -0.08 4.13
N ARG A 15 4.85 0.28 5.21
CA ARG A 15 5.73 -0.66 5.93
C ARG A 15 4.98 -1.89 6.45
N ASN A 16 3.79 -1.71 6.99
CA ASN A 16 2.96 -2.81 7.47
C ASN A 16 2.49 -3.73 6.33
N LEU A 17 2.13 -3.15 5.18
CA LEU A 17 1.77 -3.92 3.97
C LEU A 17 2.94 -4.72 3.43
N VAL A 18 4.14 -4.13 3.34
CA VAL A 18 5.37 -4.83 2.93
C VAL A 18 5.70 -5.96 3.90
N ALA A 19 5.70 -5.67 5.21
CA ALA A 19 5.96 -6.69 6.23
C ALA A 19 4.93 -7.82 6.20
N TRP A 20 3.67 -7.52 5.87
CA TRP A 20 2.65 -8.55 5.65
C TRP A 20 3.01 -9.40 4.43
N ALA A 21 3.31 -8.79 3.29
CA ALA A 21 3.67 -9.50 2.07
C ALA A 21 4.90 -10.42 2.25
N ASP A 22 5.93 -9.94 2.96
CA ASP A 22 7.15 -10.72 3.23
C ASP A 22 6.91 -12.01 4.03
N ARG A 23 5.81 -12.08 4.80
CA ARG A 23 5.43 -13.28 5.56
C ARG A 23 4.64 -14.31 4.76
N HIS A 24 4.27 -13.99 3.52
CA HIS A 24 3.44 -14.83 2.65
C HIS A 24 4.25 -15.25 1.43
N ALA A 25 4.77 -16.50 1.47
CA ALA A 25 5.66 -17.03 0.44
C ALA A 25 5.03 -17.10 -0.97
N GLU A 26 3.70 -17.07 -1.05
CA GLU A 26 2.92 -17.02 -2.27
C GLU A 26 2.92 -15.64 -2.94
N VAL A 27 3.17 -14.57 -2.21
CA VAL A 27 3.23 -13.20 -2.74
C VAL A 27 4.58 -12.99 -3.42
N ARG A 28 4.55 -12.64 -4.71
CA ARG A 28 5.76 -12.41 -5.51
C ARG A 28 6.07 -10.93 -5.68
N ALA A 29 5.04 -10.10 -5.69
CA ALA A 29 5.17 -8.65 -5.72
C ALA A 29 3.90 -7.99 -5.19
N MET A 30 4.04 -6.75 -4.72
CA MET A 30 2.96 -5.86 -4.34
C MET A 30 3.16 -4.53 -5.06
N LEU A 31 2.12 -4.05 -5.75
CA LEU A 31 2.16 -2.78 -6.47
C LEU A 31 1.17 -1.82 -5.82
N LEU A 32 1.66 -0.68 -5.36
CA LEU A 32 0.83 0.46 -5.01
C LEU A 32 0.42 1.18 -6.30
N THR A 33 -0.86 1.51 -6.41
CA THR A 33 -1.42 2.20 -7.58
C THR A 33 -2.25 3.42 -7.15
N SER A 34 -2.86 4.10 -8.12
CA SER A 34 -3.78 5.22 -7.88
C SER A 34 -3.13 6.44 -7.22
N THR A 35 -3.92 7.29 -6.56
CA THR A 35 -3.55 8.62 -6.05
C THR A 35 -2.33 8.56 -5.11
N ARG A 36 -2.20 7.52 -4.28
CA ARG A 36 -1.09 7.36 -3.35
C ARG A 36 0.21 6.89 -3.98
N ALA A 37 0.18 6.40 -5.22
CA ALA A 37 1.37 6.06 -5.99
C ALA A 37 2.00 7.28 -6.70
N VAL A 38 1.30 8.42 -6.74
CA VAL A 38 1.76 9.63 -7.43
C VAL A 38 2.44 10.56 -6.41
N PRO A 39 3.74 10.88 -6.59
CA PRO A 39 4.42 11.87 -5.77
C PRO A 39 3.67 13.21 -5.80
N ASP A 40 3.56 13.85 -4.63
CA ASP A 40 2.91 15.15 -4.46
C ASP A 40 1.42 15.21 -4.87
N ALA A 41 0.74 14.06 -4.98
CA ALA A 41 -0.69 14.05 -5.22
C ALA A 41 -1.49 14.69 -4.08
N THR A 42 -2.59 15.35 -4.44
CA THR A 42 -3.53 15.89 -3.45
C THR A 42 -4.30 14.76 -2.80
N LEU A 43 -4.02 14.50 -1.52
CA LEU A 43 -4.71 13.51 -0.70
C LEU A 43 -5.69 14.16 0.27
N ASP A 44 -6.88 13.60 0.38
CA ASP A 44 -7.87 13.98 1.39
C ASP A 44 -7.94 12.95 2.54
N ALA A 45 -9.00 13.03 3.35
CA ALA A 45 -9.22 12.12 4.48
C ALA A 45 -9.82 10.76 4.05
N TRP A 46 -10.28 10.64 2.81
CA TRP A 46 -10.94 9.45 2.26
C TRP A 46 -10.04 8.69 1.28
N SER A 47 -8.89 9.26 0.93
CA SER A 47 -7.88 8.62 0.09
C SER A 47 -7.38 7.34 0.77
N ASP A 48 -7.63 6.20 0.15
CA ASP A 48 -7.25 4.87 0.59
C ASP A 48 -6.02 4.36 -0.18
N TYR A 49 -5.65 3.10 0.05
CA TYR A 49 -4.49 2.44 -0.55
C TYR A 49 -4.95 1.39 -1.57
N ASP A 50 -4.84 1.70 -2.84
CA ASP A 50 -5.10 0.76 -3.93
C ASP A 50 -3.88 -0.12 -4.19
N VAL A 51 -3.97 -1.41 -3.84
CA VAL A 51 -2.86 -2.36 -3.94
C VAL A 51 -3.22 -3.54 -4.84
N ILE A 52 -2.30 -3.89 -5.75
CA ILE A 52 -2.37 -5.10 -6.57
C ILE A 52 -1.34 -6.10 -6.04
N LEU A 53 -1.77 -7.32 -5.75
CA LEU A 53 -0.90 -8.44 -5.39
C LEU A 53 -0.63 -9.32 -6.62
N VAL A 54 0.65 -9.58 -6.88
CA VAL A 54 1.07 -10.65 -7.79
C VAL A 54 1.38 -11.86 -6.94
N VAL A 55 0.60 -12.93 -7.12
CA VAL A 55 0.76 -14.18 -6.37
C VAL A 55 1.17 -15.32 -7.30
N ALA A 56 1.76 -16.37 -6.72
CA ALA A 56 2.21 -17.54 -7.46
C ALA A 56 1.07 -18.30 -8.16
N ASP A 57 -0.12 -18.30 -7.55
CA ASP A 57 -1.32 -18.96 -8.08
C ASP A 57 -2.58 -18.25 -7.58
N ILE A 58 -3.58 -18.08 -8.46
CA ILE A 58 -4.83 -17.36 -8.16
C ILE A 58 -5.98 -18.36 -8.25
N HIS A 59 -6.67 -18.56 -7.13
CA HIS A 59 -7.89 -19.36 -7.07
C HIS A 59 -9.12 -18.43 -6.97
N PRO A 60 -10.13 -18.59 -7.84
CA PRO A 60 -11.43 -17.96 -7.64
C PRO A 60 -12.06 -18.48 -6.34
N PHE A 61 -12.80 -17.61 -5.64
CA PHE A 61 -13.62 -17.98 -4.49
C PHE A 61 -14.89 -18.73 -4.91
#